data_AF-A0A151IP59-F1
#
_entry.id   AF-A0A151IP59-F1
#
_cell.length_a   1.000
_cell.length_b   1.000
_cell.length_c   1.000
_cell.angle_alpha   90.00
_cell.angle_beta   90.00
_cell.angle_gamma   90.00
#
_symmetry.space_group_name_H-M   'P 1'
#
loop_
_entity.id
_entity.type
_entity.pdbx_description
1 polymer ?
#
loop_
_entity_poly.entity_id
_entity_poly.type
_entity_poly.pdbx_seq_one_letter_code
_entity_poly.pdbx_strand_id
1 'polypeptide(L)'
;MFVNLSFFSLNKLSCFIHTHKDHLPKMHKKNLVYKINCKDCNASYVGQTKRTLKTRITEHKNDIRKNNGNLSVISEHRLNFNHEFDWDNTEIVDSERWFYRRRIAEMLHIKLQNNNLNLQSDTEFLHNSYLPILDTLK
;
A
#
# COMPACT_ATOMS: atom_id res chain seq x y z
N MET A 1 -35.21 38.13 -7.22
CA MET A 1 -34.20 37.47 -6.38
C MET A 1 -34.85 36.23 -5.77
N PHE A 2 -34.63 35.05 -6.36
CA PHE A 2 -35.23 33.80 -5.88
C PHE A 2 -34.31 33.18 -4.82
N VAL A 3 -34.81 33.04 -3.60
CA VAL A 3 -34.10 32.36 -2.52
C VAL A 3 -34.51 30.88 -2.57
N ASN A 4 -33.58 30.00 -2.94
CA ASN A 4 -33.79 28.55 -2.83
C ASN A 4 -33.64 28.16 -1.35
N LEU A 5 -34.76 27.98 -0.67
CA LEU A 5 -34.79 27.38 0.66
C LEU A 5 -34.59 25.87 0.51
N SER A 6 -33.41 25.36 0.85
CA SER A 6 -33.14 23.92 0.87
C SER A 6 -33.19 23.41 2.31
N PHE A 7 -34.10 22.47 2.57
CA PHE A 7 -34.23 21.80 3.86
C PHE A 7 -33.20 20.68 3.96
N PHE A 8 -32.29 20.76 4.92
CA PHE A 8 -31.39 19.67 5.27
C PHE A 8 -31.70 19.24 6.71
N SER A 9 -31.91 17.94 6.92
CA SER A 9 -32.09 17.41 8.27
C SER A 9 -30.79 17.59 9.07
N LEU A 10 -30.87 18.25 10.23
CA LEU A 10 -29.72 18.43 11.14
C LEU A 10 -29.11 17.09 11.56
N ASN A 11 -29.93 16.04 11.67
CA ASN A 11 -29.49 14.71 12.02
C ASN A 11 -29.53 13.80 10.79
N LYS A 12 -28.37 13.33 10.35
CA LYS A 12 -28.30 12.29 9.31
C LYS A 12 -28.75 10.96 9.92
N LEU A 13 -29.48 10.15 9.15
CA LEU A 13 -29.89 8.81 9.58
C LEU A 13 -28.71 7.94 10.05
N SER A 14 -27.51 8.16 9.51
CA SER A 14 -26.26 7.51 9.92
C SER A 14 -25.86 7.75 11.39
N CYS A 15 -26.41 8.78 12.04
CA CYS A 15 -26.19 9.06 13.46
C CYS A 15 -27.02 8.16 14.36
N PHE A 16 -28.15 7.63 13.88
CA PHE A 16 -29.04 6.76 14.64
C PHE A 16 -28.98 5.30 14.17
N ILE A 17 -28.81 5.11 12.87
CA ILE A 17 -28.72 3.80 12.23
C ILE A 17 -27.27 3.63 11.78
N HIS A 18 -26.47 3.06 12.67
CA HIS A 18 -25.16 2.56 12.27
C HIS A 18 -25.38 1.39 11.31
N THR A 19 -24.82 1.48 10.12
CA THR A 19 -24.75 0.30 9.25
C THR A 19 -23.85 -0.73 9.92
N HIS A 20 -24.44 -1.76 10.53
CA HIS A 20 -23.77 -2.96 11.00
C HIS A 20 -23.27 -3.77 9.79
N LYS A 21 -22.31 -3.22 9.06
CA LYS A 21 -21.60 -3.97 8.03
C LYS A 21 -20.57 -4.85 8.70
N ASP A 22 -20.50 -6.10 8.28
CA ASP A 22 -19.45 -7.01 8.73
C ASP A 22 -18.08 -6.41 8.42
N HIS A 23 -17.17 -6.52 9.39
CA HIS A 23 -15.80 -6.07 9.19
C HIS A 23 -15.14 -6.94 8.11
N LEU A 24 -14.67 -6.29 7.04
CA LEU A 24 -14.02 -7.00 5.95
C LEU A 24 -12.65 -7.54 6.41
N PRO A 25 -12.36 -8.84 6.26
CA PRO A 25 -11.07 -9.40 6.63
C PRO A 25 -9.92 -8.70 5.89
N LYS A 26 -8.76 -8.62 6.54
CA LYS A 26 -7.55 -7.94 6.05
C LYS A 26 -7.23 -8.24 4.58
N MET A 27 -7.26 -9.52 4.20
CA MET A 27 -6.91 -10.00 2.86
C MET A 27 -7.89 -9.58 1.75
N HIS A 28 -9.13 -9.24 2.12
CA HIS A 28 -10.15 -8.79 1.17
C HIS A 28 -10.20 -7.27 1.01
N LYS A 29 -9.46 -6.52 1.84
CA LYS A 29 -9.32 -5.06 1.68
C LYS A 29 -8.65 -4.73 0.35
N LYS A 30 -9.01 -3.59 -0.22
CA LYS A 30 -8.52 -3.05 -1.49
C LYS A 30 -8.20 -1.57 -1.33
N ASN A 31 -7.51 -0.99 -2.31
CA ASN A 31 -7.09 0.41 -2.27
C ASN A 31 -6.22 0.73 -1.06
N LEU A 32 -5.08 0.06 -1.02
CA LEU A 32 -4.19 0.08 0.13
C LEU A 32 -2.74 0.07 -0.30
N VAL A 33 -1.90 0.60 0.59
CA VAL A 33 -0.45 0.47 0.56
C VAL A 33 -0.11 -0.61 1.59
N TYR A 34 0.69 -1.59 1.16
CA TYR A 34 1.08 -2.73 1.98
C TYR A 34 2.59 -2.85 2.03
N LYS A 35 3.08 -3.50 3.08
CA LYS A 35 4.49 -3.79 3.31
C LYS A 35 4.69 -5.28 3.52
N ILE A 36 5.68 -5.85 2.82
CA ILE A 36 6.09 -7.25 2.97
C ILE A 36 7.54 -7.26 3.44
N ASN A 37 7.80 -7.89 4.58
CA ASN A 37 9.13 -8.03 5.14
C ASN A 37 9.80 -9.30 4.61
N CYS A 38 11.11 -9.25 4.41
CA CYS A 38 11.93 -10.45 4.28
C CYS A 38 12.03 -11.14 5.65
N LYS A 39 12.02 -12.48 5.69
CA LYS A 39 12.16 -13.24 6.93
C LYS A 39 13.62 -13.38 7.36
N ASP A 40 14.53 -13.39 6.40
CA ASP A 40 15.94 -13.72 6.60
C ASP A 40 16.83 -12.47 6.73
N CYS A 41 16.31 -11.29 6.40
CA CYS A 41 17.03 -10.03 6.56
C CYS A 41 16.09 -8.84 6.85
N ASN A 42 16.65 -7.71 7.27
CA ASN A 42 15.90 -6.50 7.60
C ASN A 42 15.35 -5.73 6.38
N ALA A 43 15.30 -6.36 5.20
CA ALA A 43 14.79 -5.72 3.99
C ALA A 43 13.27 -5.82 3.93
N SER A 44 12.63 -4.79 3.36
CA SER A 44 11.18 -4.79 3.13
C SER A 44 10.81 -4.20 1.78
N TYR A 45 9.70 -4.68 1.23
CA TYR A 45 9.09 -4.12 0.03
C TYR A 45 7.78 -3.42 0.37
N VAL A 46 7.57 -2.22 -0.17
CA VAL A 46 6.29 -1.51 -0.10
C VAL A 46 5.69 -1.44 -1.48
N GLY A 47 4.39 -1.72 -1.57
CA GLY A 47 3.66 -1.51 -2.81
C GLY A 47 2.23 -1.07 -2.56
N GLN A 48 1.61 -0.48 -3.57
CA GLN A 48 0.18 -0.21 -3.57
C GLN A 48 -0.61 -1.25 -4.37
N THR A 49 -1.89 -1.37 -4.07
CA THR A 49 -2.84 -2.14 -4.90
C THR A 49 -4.21 -1.48 -4.98
N LYS A 50 -4.81 -1.54 -6.18
CA LYS A 50 -6.25 -1.30 -6.40
C LYS A 50 -7.09 -2.56 -6.22
N ARG A 51 -6.48 -3.73 -6.40
CA ARG A 51 -7.12 -5.04 -6.20
C ARG A 51 -7.18 -5.38 -4.72
N THR A 52 -7.70 -6.55 -4.39
CA THR A 52 -7.61 -7.07 -3.03
C THR A 52 -6.16 -7.39 -2.67
N LEU A 53 -5.81 -7.27 -1.39
CA LEU A 53 -4.49 -7.63 -0.90
C LEU A 53 -4.15 -9.09 -1.23
N LYS A 54 -5.11 -10.01 -1.05
CA LYS A 54 -4.96 -11.43 -1.41
C LYS A 54 -4.51 -11.61 -2.86
N THR A 55 -5.21 -10.97 -3.80
CA THR A 55 -4.87 -11.07 -5.23
C THR A 55 -3.45 -10.58 -5.48
N ARG A 56 -3.05 -9.45 -4.88
CA ARG A 56 -1.71 -8.89 -5.09
C ARG A 56 -0.60 -9.80 -4.53
N ILE A 57 -0.80 -10.38 -3.36
CA ILE A 57 0.14 -11.36 -2.78
C ILE A 57 0.24 -12.59 -3.69
N THR A 58 -0.87 -13.11 -4.22
CA THR A 58 -0.85 -14.23 -5.16
C THR A 58 -0.11 -13.88 -6.46
N GLU A 59 -0.27 -12.67 -6.99
CA GLU A 59 0.49 -12.21 -8.16
C GLU A 59 2.01 -12.27 -7.90
N HIS A 60 2.47 -11.79 -6.75
CA HIS A 60 3.90 -11.87 -6.36
C HIS A 60 4.39 -13.31 -6.19
N LYS A 61 3.62 -14.16 -5.51
CA LYS A 61 3.95 -15.60 -5.38
C LYS A 61 4.01 -16.30 -6.74
N ASN A 62 3.15 -15.91 -7.67
CA ASN A 62 3.16 -16.47 -9.02
C ASN A 62 4.37 -15.99 -9.82
N ASP A 63 4.79 -14.74 -9.63
CA ASP A 63 5.93 -14.16 -10.32
C ASP A 63 7.24 -14.89 -9.99
N ILE A 64 7.43 -15.26 -8.71
CA ILE A 64 8.57 -16.05 -8.25
C ILE A 64 8.71 -17.40 -8.97
N ARG A 65 7.58 -18.00 -9.37
CA ARG A 65 7.56 -19.32 -10.02
C ARG A 65 7.90 -19.25 -11.51
N LYS A 66 8.05 -18.06 -12.10
CA LYS A 66 8.40 -17.91 -13.50
C LYS A 66 9.89 -18.14 -13.70
N ASN A 67 10.26 -18.99 -14.65
CA ASN A 67 11.66 -19.28 -14.97
C ASN A 67 12.33 -18.20 -15.83
N ASN A 68 11.58 -17.53 -16.72
CA ASN A 68 12.12 -16.57 -17.68
C ASN A 68 11.27 -15.29 -17.71
N GLY A 69 11.90 -14.12 -17.60
CA GLY A 69 11.26 -12.82 -17.81
C GLY A 69 11.79 -11.70 -16.91
N ASN A 70 11.13 -10.54 -17.00
CA ASN A 70 11.36 -9.41 -16.10
C ASN A 70 10.77 -9.75 -14.72
N LEU A 71 11.63 -10.23 -13.82
CA LEU A 71 11.27 -10.56 -12.45
C LEU A 71 10.95 -9.28 -11.65
N SER A 72 10.01 -9.39 -10.71
CA SER A 72 9.83 -8.34 -9.71
C SER A 72 11.03 -8.24 -8.76
N VAL A 73 11.24 -7.08 -8.15
CA VAL A 73 12.29 -6.88 -7.12
C VAL A 73 12.19 -7.87 -5.95
N ILE A 74 10.97 -8.31 -5.62
CA ILE A 74 10.72 -9.34 -4.61
C ILE A 74 11.27 -10.68 -5.08
N SER A 75 10.93 -11.07 -6.32
CA SER A 75 11.39 -12.31 -6.93
C SER A 75 12.91 -12.33 -7.09
N GLU A 76 13.51 -11.22 -7.54
CA GLU A 76 14.95 -11.07 -7.71
C GLU A 76 15.69 -11.18 -6.36
N HIS A 77 15.23 -10.45 -5.32
CA HIS A 77 15.82 -10.56 -3.99
C HIS A 77 15.77 -12.00 -3.45
N ARG A 78 14.62 -12.65 -3.60
CA ARG A 78 14.42 -14.03 -3.18
C ARG A 78 15.40 -14.98 -3.87
N LEU A 79 15.55 -14.89 -5.20
CA LEU A 79 16.40 -15.79 -5.98
C LEU A 79 17.89 -15.53 -5.75
N ASN A 80 18.31 -14.26 -5.65
CA ASN A 80 19.71 -13.90 -5.49
C ASN A 80 20.27 -14.28 -4.11
N PHE A 81 19.45 -14.15 -3.06
CA PHE A 81 19.88 -14.38 -1.68
C PHE A 81 19.32 -15.66 -1.08
N ASN A 82 18.49 -16.41 -1.82
CA ASN A 82 17.77 -17.58 -1.33
C ASN A 82 16.97 -17.31 -0.03
N HIS A 83 16.41 -16.11 0.07
CA HIS A 83 15.58 -15.68 1.19
C HIS A 83 14.11 -16.04 0.95
N GLU A 84 13.27 -15.86 1.97
CA GLU A 84 11.82 -15.98 1.89
C GLU A 84 11.10 -14.75 2.47
N PHE A 85 9.94 -14.42 1.91
CA PHE A 85 9.14 -13.28 2.37
C PHE A 85 8.03 -13.70 3.33
N ASP A 86 7.65 -12.79 4.24
CA ASP A 86 6.52 -13.00 5.13
C ASP A 86 5.18 -12.66 4.48
N TRP A 87 4.69 -13.62 3.69
CA TRP A 87 3.42 -13.51 2.99
C TRP A 87 2.20 -13.50 3.91
N ASP A 88 2.30 -14.11 5.10
CA ASP A 88 1.16 -14.28 6.01
C ASP A 88 1.02 -13.04 6.90
N ASN A 89 2.14 -12.44 7.31
CA ASN A 89 2.17 -11.21 8.10
C ASN A 89 2.33 -9.93 7.28
N THR A 90 1.87 -9.91 6.02
CA THR A 90 1.89 -8.69 5.19
C THR A 90 1.15 -7.54 5.88
N GLU A 91 1.80 -6.41 6.12
CA GLU A 91 1.24 -5.26 6.84
C GLU A 91 0.45 -4.35 5.88
N ILE A 92 -0.64 -3.74 6.36
CA ILE A 92 -1.30 -2.64 5.66
C ILE A 92 -0.83 -1.36 6.33
N VAL A 93 -0.09 -0.53 5.61
CA VAL A 93 0.50 0.70 6.15
C VAL A 93 -0.38 1.92 5.89
N ASP A 94 -1.18 1.89 4.81
CA ASP A 94 -2.13 2.96 4.50
C ASP A 94 -3.31 2.46 3.65
N SER A 95 -4.42 3.20 3.63
CA SER A 95 -5.57 2.95 2.77
C SER A 95 -6.06 4.22 2.08
N GLU A 96 -5.84 4.28 0.77
CA GLU A 96 -6.19 5.44 -0.04
C GLU A 96 -6.97 5.04 -1.29
N ARG A 97 -8.22 5.51 -1.36
CA ARG A 97 -9.13 5.23 -2.48
C ARG A 97 -8.62 5.83 -3.78
N TRP A 98 -8.09 7.05 -3.71
CA TRP A 98 -7.67 7.82 -4.86
C TRP A 98 -6.28 7.40 -5.31
N PHE A 99 -6.13 7.13 -6.61
CA PHE A 99 -4.88 6.62 -7.16
C PHE A 99 -3.70 7.54 -6.90
N TYR A 100 -3.86 8.84 -7.17
CA TYR A 100 -2.78 9.81 -7.01
C TYR A 100 -2.32 9.94 -5.56
N ARG A 101 -3.26 10.03 -4.61
CA ARG A 101 -2.95 10.08 -3.16
C ARG A 101 -2.27 8.81 -2.68
N ARG A 102 -2.78 7.64 -3.09
CA ARG A 102 -2.19 6.34 -2.76
C ARG A 102 -0.77 6.19 -3.33
N ARG A 103 -0.51 6.72 -4.52
CA ARG A 103 0.83 6.74 -5.11
C ARG A 103 1.78 7.60 -4.28
N ILE A 104 1.32 8.78 -3.82
CA ILE A 104 2.11 9.61 -2.89
C ILE A 104 2.37 8.86 -1.58
N ALA A 105 1.35 8.26 -0.97
CA ALA A 105 1.49 7.47 0.24
C ALA A 105 2.52 6.33 0.08
N GLU A 106 2.46 5.58 -1.02
CA GLU A 106 3.46 4.56 -1.37
C GLU A 106 4.88 5.14 -1.40
N MET A 107 5.10 6.26 -2.11
CA MET A 107 6.41 6.90 -2.19
C MET A 107 6.92 7.36 -0.83
N LEU A 108 6.05 7.93 0.02
CA LEU A 108 6.40 8.35 1.37
C LEU A 108 6.81 7.15 2.22
N HIS A 109 6.02 6.06 2.20
CA HIS A 109 6.34 4.84 2.95
C HIS A 109 7.61 4.15 2.45
N ILE A 110 7.93 4.22 1.16
CA ILE A 110 9.22 3.73 0.64
C ILE A 110 10.36 4.58 1.20
N LYS A 111 10.26 5.91 1.15
CA LYS A 111 11.33 6.82 1.60
C LYS A 111 11.56 6.77 3.10
N LEU A 112 10.55 6.50 3.91
CA LEU A 112 10.66 6.38 5.37
C LEU A 112 11.30 5.06 5.82
N GLN A 113 11.57 4.13 4.91
CA GLN A 113 12.20 2.86 5.26
C GLN A 113 13.72 2.93 5.21
N ASN A 114 14.35 2.25 6.17
CA ASN A 114 15.81 2.15 6.24
C ASN A 114 16.41 1.20 5.19
N ASN A 115 15.74 0.08 4.90
CA ASN A 115 16.24 -0.94 3.97
C ASN A 115 15.12 -1.42 3.03
N ASN A 116 14.71 -0.54 2.11
CA ASN A 116 13.65 -0.85 1.14
C ASN A 116 14.22 -1.56 -0.10
N LEU A 117 13.43 -2.48 -0.66
CA LEU A 117 13.74 -3.21 -1.89
C LEU A 117 13.21 -2.52 -3.17
N ASN A 118 12.50 -1.42 -3.01
CA ASN A 118 11.88 -0.69 -4.12
C ASN A 118 12.93 -0.06 -5.03
N LEU A 119 12.57 0.15 -6.30
CA LEU A 119 13.46 0.82 -7.25
C LEU A 119 13.46 2.33 -6.98
N GLN A 120 14.56 3.01 -7.30
CA GLN A 120 14.62 4.47 -7.15
C GLN A 120 13.54 5.18 -7.98
N SER A 121 13.22 4.64 -9.16
CA SER A 121 12.14 5.09 -10.05
C SER A 121 10.75 5.01 -9.40
N ASP A 122 10.54 4.14 -8.41
CA ASP A 122 9.27 4.05 -7.67
C ASP A 122 8.98 5.34 -6.88
N THR A 123 10.00 6.17 -6.61
CA THR A 123 9.89 7.41 -5.82
C THR A 123 10.19 8.68 -6.60
N GLU A 124 10.35 8.59 -7.93
CA GLU A 124 10.79 9.70 -8.78
C GLU A 124 9.79 10.88 -8.79
N PHE A 125 8.50 10.60 -8.65
CA PHE A 125 7.45 11.62 -8.68
C PHE A 125 7.27 12.37 -7.34
N LEU A 126 8.05 12.02 -6.31
CA LEU A 126 8.01 12.72 -5.04
C LEU A 126 8.85 14.00 -5.13
N HIS A 127 8.21 15.16 -4.91
CA HIS A 127 8.91 16.44 -5.01
C HIS A 127 10.00 16.59 -3.94
N ASN A 128 11.14 17.15 -4.32
CA ASN A 128 12.32 17.27 -3.45
C ASN A 128 12.07 18.09 -2.17
N SER A 129 11.05 18.96 -2.15
CA SER A 129 10.67 19.71 -0.95
C SER A 129 10.24 18.83 0.22
N TYR A 130 9.82 17.59 -0.03
CA TYR A 130 9.43 16.65 1.03
C TYR A 130 10.64 15.97 1.68
N LEU A 131 11.78 15.87 1.00
CA LEU A 131 12.93 15.09 1.47
C LEU A 131 13.47 15.57 2.84
N PRO A 132 13.66 16.88 3.10
CA PRO A 132 14.14 17.34 4.40
C PRO A 132 13.20 16.96 5.55
N ILE A 133 11.88 16.95 5.30
CA ILE A 133 10.88 16.59 6.30
C ILE A 133 10.87 15.07 6.51
N LEU A 134 11.11 14.28 5.48
CA LEU A 134 11.15 12.83 5.60
C LEU A 134 12.39 12.34 6.34
N ASP A 135 13.52 13.02 6.15
CA ASP A 135 14.75 12.67 6.84
C ASP A 135 14.69 13.00 8.35
N THR A 136 13.85 13.95 8.79
CA THR A 136 13.62 14.20 10.23
C THR A 136 12.65 13.21 10.88
N LEU A 137 11.89 12.45 10.09
CA LEU A 137 10.92 11.48 10.58
C LEU A 137 11.47 10.05 10.64
N LYS A 138 12.70 9.83 10.17
CA LYS A 138 13.43 8.56 10.29
C LYS A 138 14.12 8.44 11.62
#